data_AF-A0AAD4N335-F1
#
_entry.id   AF-A0AAD4N335-F1
#
_cell.length_a   1.000
_cell.length_b   1.000
_cell.length_c   1.000
_cell.angle_alpha   90.00
_cell.angle_beta   90.00
_cell.angle_gamma   90.00
#
_symmetry.space_group_name_H-M   'P 1'
#
loop_
_entity.id
_entity.type
_entity.pdbx_description
1 polymer ?
#
loop_
_entity_poly.entity_id
_entity_poly.type
_entity_poly.pdbx_seq_one_letter_code
_entity_poly.pdbx_strand_id
1 'polypeptide(L)'
;MQEVMREELAGILDGQSQVLHFWNELTDLEKMALAEQVKRIDVKAMNEAFQDAVTRKPFFLDGQSISRVADDRHVVRSNLTEGERDEIFKTGLKAISEGQVAAIVLAGGQASRLGADKPKGVLKLGIDQHSKTDSLFYIQASRIAHLQKLAREEFPNSKGTISWLIMTSKSTYDDTKEHIEQVIAEVGINPDDVILFCQNEIPCFDNDGKFLLKSKGSIFTAPDGNGGILCAIKPLLTILESRGVKYTHVYCVDNILCKVADPYFIGCCIQKNADASAKVIEKTVPNEAVGIVCKDKDGHVCVVEYSEIPKVTFVLLQAV
;
A
#
# COMPACT_ATOMS: atom_id res chain seq x y z
N MET A 1 -38.55 -7.74 -17.37
CA MET A 1 -37.38 -6.92 -16.95
C MET A 1 -36.51 -7.68 -15.95
N GLN A 2 -37.06 -8.25 -14.88
CA GLN A 2 -36.26 -8.98 -13.87
C GLN A 2 -35.65 -10.30 -14.36
N GLU A 3 -36.37 -11.07 -15.19
CA GLU A 3 -35.82 -12.30 -15.81
C GLU A 3 -34.69 -12.00 -16.79
N VAL A 4 -34.85 -10.96 -17.63
CA VAL A 4 -33.81 -10.50 -18.56
C VAL A 4 -32.55 -10.10 -17.81
N MET A 5 -32.68 -9.37 -16.70
CA MET A 5 -31.53 -9.01 -15.85
C MET A 5 -30.86 -10.24 -15.25
N ARG A 6 -31.63 -11.24 -14.80
CA ARG A 6 -31.08 -12.48 -14.26
C ARG A 6 -30.31 -13.28 -15.31
N GLU A 7 -30.83 -13.37 -16.53
CA GLU A 7 -30.17 -14.05 -17.64
C GLU A 7 -28.87 -13.35 -18.05
N GLU A 8 -28.89 -12.00 -18.11
CA GLU A 8 -27.68 -11.20 -18.35
C GLU A 8 -26.60 -11.52 -17.30
N LEU A 9 -26.96 -11.50 -16.01
CA LEU A 9 -26.02 -11.80 -14.93
C LEU A 9 -25.53 -13.26 -14.97
N ALA A 10 -26.38 -14.21 -15.31
CA ALA A 10 -25.97 -15.60 -15.46
C ALA A 10 -24.93 -15.79 -16.58
N GLY A 11 -25.04 -15.00 -17.66
CA GLY A 11 -24.03 -14.97 -18.72
C GLY A 11 -22.69 -14.39 -18.28
N ILE A 12 -22.69 -13.39 -17.39
CA ILE A 12 -21.46 -12.78 -16.84
C ILE A 12 -20.78 -13.71 -15.83
N LEU A 13 -21.57 -14.44 -15.04
CA LEU A 13 -21.08 -15.21 -13.90
C LEU A 13 -20.28 -16.47 -14.28
N ASP A 14 -20.22 -16.90 -15.54
CA ASP A 14 -19.38 -17.99 -16.06
C ASP A 14 -18.85 -19.01 -15.01
N GLY A 15 -19.69 -19.99 -14.67
CA GLY A 15 -19.37 -20.99 -13.64
C GLY A 15 -19.65 -20.57 -12.19
N GLN A 16 -20.12 -19.35 -11.94
CA GLN A 16 -20.46 -18.79 -10.62
C GLN A 16 -21.98 -18.59 -10.42
N SER A 17 -22.81 -19.45 -11.03
CA SER A 17 -24.28 -19.30 -11.04
C SER A 17 -24.92 -19.40 -9.65
N GLN A 18 -24.24 -19.97 -8.66
CA GLN A 18 -24.71 -20.02 -7.26
C GLN A 18 -24.91 -18.63 -6.65
N VAL A 19 -24.27 -17.59 -7.19
CA VAL A 19 -24.49 -16.19 -6.77
C VAL A 19 -25.96 -15.77 -6.94
N LEU A 20 -26.68 -16.36 -7.90
CA LEU A 20 -28.08 -16.06 -8.17
C LEU A 20 -29.06 -17.02 -7.49
N HIS A 21 -28.60 -17.87 -6.56
CA HIS A 21 -29.44 -18.90 -5.92
C HIS A 21 -30.69 -18.31 -5.25
N PHE A 22 -30.52 -17.21 -4.50
CA PHE A 22 -31.59 -16.55 -3.76
C PHE A 22 -32.29 -15.44 -4.55
N TRP A 23 -32.07 -15.32 -5.87
CA TRP A 23 -32.54 -14.17 -6.67
C TRP A 23 -34.03 -13.86 -6.52
N ASN A 24 -34.87 -14.90 -6.45
CA ASN A 24 -36.33 -14.74 -6.35
C ASN A 24 -36.79 -14.27 -4.97
N GLU A 25 -35.92 -14.33 -3.95
CA GLU A 25 -36.17 -13.88 -2.59
C GLU A 25 -35.70 -12.43 -2.37
N LEU A 26 -34.96 -11.86 -3.32
CA LEU A 26 -34.41 -10.51 -3.23
C LEU A 26 -35.46 -9.45 -3.57
N THR A 27 -35.41 -8.35 -2.81
CA THR A 27 -36.07 -7.10 -3.18
C THR A 27 -35.46 -6.50 -4.45
N ASP A 28 -36.18 -5.59 -5.10
CA ASP A 28 -35.69 -4.97 -6.33
C ASP A 28 -34.41 -4.15 -6.10
N LEU A 29 -34.27 -3.52 -4.93
CA LEU A 29 -33.05 -2.82 -4.53
C LEU A 29 -31.86 -3.77 -4.37
N GLU A 30 -32.07 -4.92 -3.72
CA GLU A 30 -31.02 -5.95 -3.57
C GLU A 30 -30.63 -6.56 -4.92
N LYS A 31 -31.58 -6.78 -5.82
CA LYS A 31 -31.31 -7.26 -7.18
C LYS A 31 -30.45 -6.26 -7.96
N MET A 32 -30.77 -4.96 -7.86
CA MET A 32 -29.97 -3.90 -8.50
C MET A 32 -28.57 -3.82 -7.91
N ALA A 33 -28.44 -3.87 -6.57
CA ALA A 33 -27.15 -3.84 -5.90
C ALA A 33 -26.27 -5.04 -6.26
N LEU A 34 -26.83 -6.26 -6.29
CA LEU A 34 -26.13 -7.45 -6.72
C LEU A 34 -25.72 -7.36 -8.20
N ALA A 35 -26.61 -6.86 -9.06
CA ALA A 35 -26.32 -6.68 -10.48
C ALA A 35 -25.14 -5.73 -10.70
N GLU A 36 -25.11 -4.59 -10.01
CA GLU A 36 -23.99 -3.66 -10.05
C GLU A 36 -22.69 -4.30 -9.52
N GLN A 37 -22.78 -5.08 -8.44
CA GLN A 37 -21.62 -5.77 -7.89
C GLN A 37 -21.03 -6.76 -8.90
N VAL A 38 -21.85 -7.60 -9.52
CA VAL A 38 -21.43 -8.57 -10.54
C VAL A 38 -20.81 -7.88 -11.75
N LYS A 39 -21.42 -6.79 -12.25
CA LYS A 39 -20.91 -6.05 -13.41
C LYS A 39 -19.55 -5.39 -13.18
N ARG A 40 -19.14 -5.18 -11.91
CA ARG A 40 -17.82 -4.63 -11.55
C ARG A 40 -16.73 -5.71 -11.43
N ILE A 41 -17.12 -6.99 -11.34
CA ILE A 41 -16.17 -8.10 -11.19
C ILE A 41 -15.82 -8.63 -12.57
N ASP A 42 -14.53 -8.67 -12.88
CA ASP A 42 -14.03 -9.46 -14.01
C ASP A 42 -14.02 -10.94 -13.63
N VAL A 43 -15.18 -11.60 -13.78
CA VAL A 43 -15.40 -12.98 -13.32
C VAL A 43 -14.40 -13.94 -13.96
N LYS A 44 -14.08 -13.73 -15.24
CA LYS A 44 -13.11 -14.55 -15.95
C LYS A 44 -11.72 -14.42 -15.33
N ALA A 45 -11.23 -13.19 -15.14
CA ALA A 45 -9.93 -12.97 -14.51
C ALA A 45 -9.87 -13.51 -13.07
N MET A 46 -10.98 -13.44 -12.32
CA MET A 46 -11.06 -13.99 -10.97
C MET A 46 -11.00 -15.53 -10.96
N ASN A 47 -11.71 -16.19 -11.88
CA ASN A 47 -11.62 -17.64 -12.03
C ASN A 47 -10.20 -18.09 -12.42
N GLU A 48 -9.56 -17.39 -13.36
CA GLU A 48 -8.17 -17.65 -13.76
C GLU A 48 -7.20 -17.46 -12.58
N ALA A 49 -7.34 -16.37 -11.83
CA ALA A 49 -6.52 -16.11 -10.64
C ALA A 49 -6.67 -17.19 -9.56
N PHE A 50 -7.89 -17.71 -9.35
CA PHE A 50 -8.11 -18.83 -8.43
C PHE A 50 -7.40 -20.10 -8.91
N GLN A 51 -7.54 -20.46 -10.20
CA GLN A 51 -6.87 -21.63 -10.77
C GLN A 51 -5.34 -21.52 -10.66
N ASP A 52 -4.79 -20.34 -10.94
CA ASP A 52 -3.36 -20.07 -10.77
C ASP A 52 -2.94 -20.23 -9.31
N ALA A 53 -3.71 -19.70 -8.36
CA ALA A 53 -3.40 -19.79 -6.93
C ALA A 53 -3.39 -21.24 -6.40
N VAL A 54 -4.32 -22.09 -6.84
CA VAL A 54 -4.40 -23.49 -6.36
C VAL A 54 -3.44 -24.43 -7.08
N THR A 55 -3.07 -24.13 -8.33
CA THR A 55 -2.13 -24.96 -9.11
C THR A 55 -0.67 -24.60 -8.90
N ARG A 56 -0.39 -23.37 -8.45
CA ARG A 56 0.97 -22.91 -8.17
C ARG A 56 1.57 -23.72 -7.04
N LYS A 57 2.64 -24.47 -7.34
CA LYS A 57 3.44 -25.13 -6.32
C LYS A 57 3.98 -24.05 -5.36
N PRO A 58 3.97 -24.29 -4.05
CA PRO A 58 4.54 -23.33 -3.11
C PRO A 58 6.00 -23.09 -3.50
N PHE A 59 6.39 -21.82 -3.57
CA PHE A 59 7.75 -21.44 -3.87
C PHE A 59 8.60 -21.75 -2.62
N PHE A 60 9.23 -22.92 -2.61
CA PHE A 60 10.25 -23.25 -1.61
C PHE A 60 11.61 -23.03 -2.25
N LEU A 61 12.39 -22.11 -1.69
CA LEU A 61 13.77 -21.95 -2.10
C LEU A 61 14.57 -23.13 -1.61
N ASP A 62 15.28 -23.78 -2.53
CA ASP A 62 16.38 -24.65 -2.14
C ASP A 62 17.52 -23.74 -1.69
N GLY A 63 18.08 -23.99 -0.50
CA GLY A 63 18.84 -23.00 0.29
C GLY A 63 20.11 -22.41 -0.36
N GLN A 64 20.49 -22.90 -1.54
CA GLN A 64 21.59 -22.44 -2.38
C GLN A 64 21.14 -21.49 -3.52
N SER A 65 19.84 -21.18 -3.62
CA SER A 65 19.24 -20.47 -4.77
C SER A 65 19.02 -18.98 -4.54
N ILE A 66 19.51 -18.42 -3.43
CA ILE A 66 19.46 -16.98 -3.16
C ILE A 66 20.85 -16.42 -2.88
N SER A 67 21.07 -15.18 -3.30
CA SER A 67 22.31 -14.46 -3.06
C SER A 67 22.04 -13.03 -2.61
N ARG A 68 23.07 -12.35 -2.08
CA ARG A 68 22.92 -10.98 -1.63
C ARG A 68 22.72 -10.00 -2.78
N VAL A 69 22.01 -8.92 -2.48
CA VAL A 69 22.08 -7.72 -3.32
C VAL A 69 23.52 -7.22 -3.30
N ALA A 70 24.04 -6.84 -4.47
CA ALA A 70 25.43 -6.42 -4.57
C ALA A 70 25.67 -5.09 -3.82
N ASP A 71 26.90 -4.90 -3.36
CA ASP A 71 27.28 -3.75 -2.53
C ASP A 71 27.10 -2.40 -3.23
N ASP A 72 27.29 -2.38 -4.55
CA ASP A 72 27.07 -1.20 -5.39
C ASP A 72 25.59 -0.80 -5.52
N ARG A 73 24.68 -1.73 -5.20
CA ARG A 73 23.22 -1.60 -5.29
C ARG A 73 22.53 -1.46 -3.94
N HIS A 74 23.28 -1.25 -2.85
CA HIS A 74 22.70 -0.86 -1.57
C HIS A 74 23.48 0.28 -0.93
N VAL A 75 22.85 0.99 0.01
CA VAL A 75 23.46 2.11 0.73
C VAL A 75 23.23 1.90 2.22
N VAL A 76 24.31 1.78 2.98
CA VAL A 76 24.26 1.68 4.44
C VAL A 76 24.59 3.05 5.03
N ARG A 77 23.64 3.64 5.76
CA ARG A 77 23.78 5.01 6.31
C ARG A 77 25.00 5.18 7.21
N SER A 78 25.40 4.14 7.95
CA SER A 78 26.58 4.15 8.83
C SER A 78 27.91 4.19 8.08
N ASN A 79 27.93 3.81 6.81
CA ASN A 79 29.14 3.74 6.00
C ASN A 79 29.43 5.06 5.26
N LEU A 80 28.54 6.04 5.37
CA LEU A 80 28.64 7.34 4.70
C LEU A 80 29.18 8.41 5.66
N THR A 81 30.05 9.25 5.11
CA THR A 81 30.56 10.44 5.78
C THR A 81 29.45 11.45 6.07
N GLU A 82 29.73 12.46 6.91
CA GLU A 82 28.77 13.53 7.15
C GLU A 82 28.46 14.33 5.87
N GLY A 83 29.49 14.70 5.09
CA GLY A 83 29.31 15.43 3.83
C GLY A 83 28.46 14.67 2.80
N GLU A 84 28.69 13.37 2.64
CA GLU A 84 27.85 12.54 1.74
C GLU A 84 26.39 12.48 2.23
N ARG A 85 26.19 12.39 3.55
CA ARG A 85 24.84 12.34 4.11
C ARG A 85 24.07 13.64 3.91
N ASP A 86 24.76 14.77 4.03
CA ASP A 86 24.19 16.11 3.82
C ASP A 86 23.87 16.34 2.34
N GLU A 87 24.75 15.92 1.42
CA GLU A 87 24.52 16.01 -0.02
C GLU A 87 23.30 15.18 -0.46
N ILE A 88 23.21 13.94 0.01
CA ILE A 88 22.05 13.07 -0.22
C ILE A 88 20.77 13.72 0.32
N PHE A 89 20.80 14.19 1.56
CA PHE A 89 19.65 14.83 2.18
C PHE A 89 19.20 16.08 1.41
N LYS A 90 20.15 16.95 1.02
CA LYS A 90 19.88 18.15 0.23
C LYS A 90 19.33 17.82 -1.15
N THR A 91 19.79 16.74 -1.77
CA THR A 91 19.25 16.24 -3.05
C THR A 91 17.76 15.90 -2.94
N GLY A 92 17.37 15.12 -1.92
CA GLY A 92 15.96 14.79 -1.71
C GLY A 92 15.12 15.99 -1.27
N LEU A 93 15.68 16.89 -0.45
CA LEU A 93 14.97 18.09 -0.01
C LEU A 93 14.73 19.05 -1.19
N LYS A 94 15.67 19.13 -2.13
CA LYS A 94 15.49 19.86 -3.39
C LYS A 94 14.34 19.28 -4.21
N ALA A 95 14.24 17.96 -4.34
CA ALA A 95 13.11 17.32 -5.04
C ALA A 95 11.76 17.65 -4.39
N ILE A 96 11.70 17.70 -3.05
CA ILE A 96 10.52 18.18 -2.31
C ILE A 96 10.22 19.65 -2.63
N SER A 97 11.24 20.51 -2.62
CA SER A 97 11.08 21.94 -2.93
C SER A 97 10.46 22.18 -4.31
N GLU A 98 10.84 21.35 -5.29
CA GLU A 98 10.35 21.40 -6.67
C GLU A 98 8.95 20.78 -6.85
N GLY A 99 8.34 20.23 -5.79
CA GLY A 99 7.03 19.58 -5.84
C GLY A 99 7.06 18.22 -6.54
N GLN A 100 8.23 17.56 -6.60
CA GLN A 100 8.42 16.31 -7.36
C GLN A 100 8.16 15.04 -6.54
N VAL A 101 7.77 15.18 -5.27
CA VAL A 101 7.63 14.06 -4.34
C VAL A 101 6.17 13.82 -3.96
N ALA A 102 5.75 12.57 -4.03
CA ALA A 102 4.50 12.10 -3.45
C ALA A 102 4.75 11.06 -2.36
N ALA A 103 4.03 11.17 -1.25
CA ALA A 103 3.99 10.19 -0.19
C ALA A 103 2.69 9.38 -0.32
N ILE A 104 2.78 8.06 -0.39
CA ILE A 104 1.61 7.19 -0.53
C ILE A 104 1.52 6.27 0.69
N VAL A 105 0.48 6.43 1.50
CA VAL A 105 0.24 5.60 2.67
C VAL A 105 -0.77 4.49 2.37
N LEU A 106 -0.39 3.26 2.71
CA LEU A 106 -1.26 2.08 2.65
C LEU A 106 -2.07 1.99 3.95
N ALA A 107 -3.33 2.39 3.91
CA ALA A 107 -4.23 2.50 5.07
C ALA A 107 -5.57 1.76 4.86
N GLY A 108 -5.61 0.75 3.98
CA GLY A 108 -6.84 -0.01 3.69
C GLY A 108 -7.31 -0.94 4.80
N GLY A 109 -6.44 -1.28 5.75
CA GLY A 109 -6.73 -2.22 6.83
C GLY A 109 -7.43 -1.61 8.04
N GLN A 110 -8.43 -2.32 8.57
CA GLN A 110 -8.98 -2.06 9.91
C GLN A 110 -8.00 -2.48 11.01
N ALA A 111 -8.18 -1.91 12.20
CA ALA A 111 -7.43 -2.24 13.40
C ALA A 111 -8.00 -3.45 14.18
N SER A 112 -8.60 -4.42 13.50
CA SER A 112 -9.31 -5.54 14.15
C SER A 112 -8.43 -6.35 15.11
N ARG A 113 -7.15 -6.58 14.76
CA ARG A 113 -6.16 -7.24 15.65
C ARG A 113 -5.85 -6.46 16.92
N LEU A 114 -6.09 -5.15 16.93
CA LEU A 114 -5.93 -4.26 18.08
C LEU A 114 -7.25 -4.08 18.86
N GLY A 115 -8.30 -4.83 18.49
CA GLY A 115 -9.61 -4.75 19.15
C GLY A 115 -10.40 -3.49 18.83
N ALA A 116 -10.05 -2.77 17.75
CA ALA A 116 -10.73 -1.55 17.34
C ALA A 116 -11.41 -1.71 15.98
N ASP A 117 -12.66 -1.26 15.88
CA ASP A 117 -13.44 -1.20 14.65
C ASP A 117 -13.25 0.13 13.90
N LYS A 118 -12.02 0.64 13.91
CA LYS A 118 -11.63 1.88 13.26
C LYS A 118 -10.42 1.65 12.35
N PRO A 119 -10.19 2.52 11.34
CA PRO A 119 -8.96 2.49 10.56
C PRO A 119 -7.73 2.60 11.48
N LYS A 120 -6.65 1.86 11.19
CA LYS A 120 -5.44 1.91 12.02
C LYS A 120 -4.88 3.33 12.17
N GLY A 121 -4.94 4.12 11.11
CA GLY A 121 -4.36 5.46 11.08
C GLY A 121 -5.06 6.48 12.01
N VAL A 122 -6.31 6.22 12.40
CA VAL A 122 -7.10 7.12 13.26
C VAL A 122 -7.06 6.72 14.74
N LEU A 123 -6.35 5.64 15.09
CA LEU A 123 -6.27 5.18 16.47
C LEU A 123 -5.56 6.21 17.34
N LYS A 124 -6.15 6.47 18.51
CA LYS A 124 -5.57 7.37 19.51
C LYS A 124 -4.32 6.76 20.12
N LEU A 125 -3.22 7.51 20.10
CA LEU A 125 -1.93 7.05 20.61
C LEU A 125 -1.71 7.38 22.08
N GLY A 126 -2.49 8.31 22.64
CA GLY A 126 -2.36 8.76 24.02
C GLY A 126 -1.16 9.68 24.25
N ILE A 127 -0.65 10.33 23.19
CA ILE A 127 0.46 11.29 23.28
C ILE A 127 -0.07 12.60 23.86
N ASP A 128 -1.23 13.04 23.38
CA ASP A 128 -1.97 14.17 23.95
C ASP A 128 -3.41 13.74 24.24
N GLN A 129 -3.76 13.71 25.52
CA GLN A 129 -5.08 13.28 25.97
C GLN A 129 -6.20 14.22 25.52
N HIS A 130 -5.89 15.49 25.27
CA HIS A 130 -6.86 16.51 24.89
C HIS A 130 -6.98 16.70 23.37
N SER A 131 -5.99 16.24 22.60
CA SER A 131 -6.06 16.27 21.15
C SER A 131 -7.06 15.24 20.61
N LYS A 132 -7.87 15.70 19.66
CA LYS A 132 -8.78 14.87 18.85
C LYS A 132 -8.08 14.26 17.64
N THR A 133 -6.97 14.86 17.22
CA THR A 133 -6.18 14.43 16.05
C THR A 133 -5.07 13.48 16.42
N ASP A 134 -4.72 13.35 17.71
CA ASP A 134 -3.70 12.42 18.24
C ASP A 134 -3.84 11.02 17.62
N SER A 135 -3.04 10.75 16.60
CA SER A 135 -3.12 9.54 15.78
C SER A 135 -1.85 9.33 14.95
N LEU A 136 -1.76 8.16 14.31
CA LEU A 136 -0.68 7.89 13.35
C LEU A 136 -0.72 8.86 12.17
N PHE A 137 -1.91 9.20 11.67
CA PHE A 137 -2.06 10.20 10.61
C PHE A 137 -1.59 11.58 11.04
N TYR A 138 -1.84 12.01 12.29
CA TYR A 138 -1.33 13.28 12.77
C TYR A 138 0.20 13.35 12.80
N ILE A 139 0.86 12.28 13.27
CA ILE A 139 2.33 12.22 13.25
C ILE A 139 2.86 12.27 11.80
N GLN A 140 2.24 11.52 10.90
CA GLN A 140 2.64 11.47 9.49
C GLN A 140 2.43 12.83 8.80
N ALA A 141 1.27 13.47 8.99
CA ALA A 141 0.96 14.80 8.48
C ALA A 141 1.90 15.86 9.06
N SER A 142 2.20 15.82 10.36
CA SER A 142 3.15 16.72 11.00
C SER A 142 4.55 16.62 10.39
N ARG A 143 5.00 15.39 10.08
CA ARG A 143 6.29 15.16 9.38
C ARG A 143 6.27 15.75 7.96
N ILE A 144 5.17 15.57 7.21
CA ILE A 144 5.00 16.17 5.88
C ILE A 144 5.05 17.70 5.97
N ALA A 145 4.24 18.30 6.84
CA ALA A 145 4.18 19.75 7.02
C ALA A 145 5.56 20.33 7.41
N HIS A 146 6.28 19.63 8.28
CA HIS A 146 7.64 20.02 8.67
C HIS A 146 8.62 19.96 7.49
N LEU A 147 8.60 18.90 6.67
CA LEU A 147 9.45 18.80 5.48
C LEU A 147 9.13 19.86 4.44
N GLN A 148 7.84 20.15 4.22
CA GLN A 148 7.41 21.24 3.35
C GLN A 148 7.93 22.60 3.83
N LYS A 149 7.91 22.85 5.15
CA LYS A 149 8.51 24.05 5.76
C LYS A 149 10.02 24.09 5.53
N LEU A 150 10.76 23.03 5.85
CA LEU A 150 12.21 22.95 5.67
C LEU A 150 12.61 23.18 4.20
N ALA A 151 11.86 22.62 3.25
CA ALA A 151 12.12 22.81 1.82
C ALA A 151 11.94 24.27 1.39
N ARG A 152 10.92 24.97 1.91
CA ARG A 152 10.70 26.40 1.63
C ARG A 152 11.75 27.31 2.28
N GLU A 153 12.26 26.93 3.45
CA GLU A 153 13.33 27.66 4.15
C GLU A 153 14.68 27.53 3.41
N GLU A 154 15.05 26.30 3.02
CA GLU A 154 16.31 26.04 2.29
C GLU A 154 16.27 26.54 0.83
N PHE A 155 15.09 26.46 0.18
CA PHE A 155 14.89 26.89 -1.20
C PHE A 155 13.77 27.95 -1.28
N PRO A 156 14.09 29.24 -1.05
CA PRO A 156 13.11 30.33 -1.15
C PRO A 156 12.46 30.39 -2.54
N ASN A 157 11.17 30.74 -2.58
CA ASN A 157 10.32 30.77 -3.80
C ASN A 157 10.01 29.40 -4.43
N SER A 158 10.36 28.30 -3.76
CA SER A 158 9.96 26.96 -4.19
C SER A 158 8.49 26.66 -3.84
N LYS A 159 7.90 25.65 -4.51
CA LYS A 159 6.55 25.17 -4.14
C LYS A 159 6.58 24.58 -2.73
N GLY A 160 7.60 23.74 -2.46
CA GLY A 160 7.77 23.05 -1.19
C GLY A 160 6.54 22.22 -0.82
N THR A 161 5.94 21.56 -1.82
CA THR A 161 4.72 20.75 -1.66
C THR A 161 5.04 19.27 -1.78
N ILE A 162 4.28 18.45 -1.06
CA ILE A 162 4.34 16.99 -1.11
C ILE A 162 2.92 16.53 -1.35
N SER A 163 2.67 15.82 -2.45
CA SER A 163 1.36 15.20 -2.67
C SER A 163 1.21 14.01 -1.71
N TRP A 164 0.21 14.02 -0.84
CA TRP A 164 -0.06 12.95 0.11
C TRP A 164 -1.26 12.12 -0.33
N LEU A 165 -0.99 10.90 -0.78
CA LEU A 165 -2.00 9.98 -1.24
C LEU A 165 -2.30 8.96 -0.15
N ILE A 166 -3.57 8.79 0.18
CA ILE A 166 -4.03 7.93 1.26
C ILE A 166 -4.91 6.84 0.67
N MET A 167 -4.36 5.62 0.61
CA MET A 167 -5.05 4.45 0.11
C MET A 167 -5.91 3.84 1.22
N THR A 168 -7.23 3.83 1.05
CA THR A 168 -8.18 3.24 1.99
C THR A 168 -8.83 2.00 1.40
N SER A 169 -9.69 1.33 2.18
CA SER A 169 -10.71 0.41 1.66
C SER A 169 -12.07 1.12 1.71
N LYS A 170 -13.11 0.50 1.15
CA LYS A 170 -14.46 1.05 1.23
C LYS A 170 -14.93 1.20 2.68
N SER A 171 -14.56 0.25 3.55
CA SER A 171 -14.95 0.26 4.96
C SER A 171 -14.16 1.25 5.82
N THR A 172 -13.00 1.72 5.34
CA THR A 172 -12.18 2.70 6.09
C THR A 172 -12.24 4.12 5.54
N TYR A 173 -12.89 4.34 4.39
CA TYR A 173 -12.85 5.60 3.67
C TYR A 173 -13.45 6.77 4.47
N ASP A 174 -14.70 6.66 4.93
CA ASP A 174 -15.41 7.77 5.56
C ASP A 174 -14.74 8.21 6.87
N ASP A 175 -14.44 7.26 7.76
CA ASP A 175 -13.70 7.51 9.01
C ASP A 175 -12.33 8.15 8.75
N THR A 176 -11.62 7.69 7.71
CA THR A 176 -10.31 8.25 7.36
C THR A 176 -10.45 9.67 6.83
N LYS A 177 -11.46 9.93 5.99
CA LYS A 177 -11.71 11.25 5.41
C LYS A 177 -11.99 12.28 6.50
N GLU A 178 -12.94 11.99 7.40
CA GLU A 178 -13.29 12.89 8.50
C GLU A 178 -12.06 13.21 9.37
N HIS A 179 -11.27 12.19 9.72
CA HIS A 179 -10.07 12.38 10.54
C HIS A 179 -8.99 13.19 9.83
N ILE A 180 -8.76 12.92 8.54
CA ILE A 180 -7.73 13.61 7.75
C ILE A 180 -8.07 15.09 7.58
N GLU A 181 -9.34 15.44 7.35
CA GLU A 181 -9.78 16.85 7.26
C GLU A 181 -9.43 17.64 8.53
N GLN A 182 -9.59 17.04 9.71
CA GLN A 182 -9.21 17.65 10.99
C GLN A 182 -7.68 17.76 11.14
N VAL A 183 -6.96 16.69 10.82
CA VAL A 183 -5.50 16.63 10.93
C VAL A 183 -4.83 17.67 10.04
N ILE A 184 -5.21 17.77 8.76
CA ILE A 184 -4.54 18.66 7.80
C ILE A 184 -4.81 20.13 8.14
N ALA A 185 -5.99 20.45 8.67
CA ALA A 185 -6.31 21.78 9.15
C ALA A 185 -5.44 22.16 10.37
N GLU A 186 -5.20 21.23 11.28
CA GLU A 186 -4.37 21.46 12.47
C GLU A 186 -2.88 21.66 12.13
N VAL A 187 -2.33 20.84 11.22
CA VAL A 187 -0.91 20.94 10.84
C VAL A 187 -0.63 21.93 9.71
N GLY A 188 -1.66 22.47 9.07
CA GLY A 188 -1.55 23.45 7.98
C GLY A 188 -1.12 22.86 6.62
N ILE A 189 -1.54 21.64 6.30
CA ILE A 189 -1.38 21.07 4.96
C ILE A 189 -2.53 21.56 4.07
N ASN A 190 -2.22 21.99 2.84
CA ASN A 190 -3.24 22.37 1.86
C ASN A 190 -4.10 21.16 1.49
N PRO A 191 -5.44 21.22 1.61
CA PRO A 191 -6.32 20.13 1.17
C PRO A 191 -6.09 19.65 -0.27
N ASP A 192 -5.69 20.54 -1.18
CA ASP A 192 -5.41 20.18 -2.57
C ASP A 192 -4.19 19.25 -2.72
N ASP A 193 -3.28 19.25 -1.75
CA ASP A 193 -2.11 18.36 -1.72
C ASP A 193 -2.47 16.94 -1.26
N VAL A 194 -3.70 16.70 -0.77
CA VAL A 194 -4.12 15.41 -0.20
C VAL A 194 -5.13 14.72 -1.11
N ILE A 195 -4.88 13.45 -1.43
CA ILE A 195 -5.75 12.65 -2.30
C ILE A 195 -6.11 11.34 -1.58
N LEU A 196 -7.38 11.17 -1.24
CA LEU A 196 -7.89 9.89 -0.76
C LEU A 196 -8.36 9.05 -1.95
N PHE A 197 -8.01 7.77 -1.95
CA PHE A 197 -8.45 6.82 -2.97
C PHE A 197 -8.63 5.43 -2.37
N CYS A 198 -9.56 4.66 -2.94
CA CYS A 198 -9.83 3.30 -2.48
C CYS A 198 -9.02 2.29 -3.28
N GLN A 199 -8.46 1.30 -2.59
CA GLN A 199 -7.98 0.07 -3.21
C GLN A 199 -9.15 -0.78 -3.74
N ASN A 200 -8.84 -1.73 -4.61
CA ASN A 200 -9.84 -2.66 -5.12
C ASN A 200 -10.19 -3.73 -4.07
N GLU A 201 -11.29 -4.42 -4.33
CA GLU A 201 -11.68 -5.61 -3.59
C GLU A 201 -11.94 -6.72 -4.60
N ILE A 202 -11.53 -7.93 -4.22
CA ILE A 202 -11.77 -9.15 -4.99
C ILE A 202 -12.78 -10.04 -4.27
N PRO A 203 -13.60 -10.82 -5.01
CA PRO A 203 -14.47 -11.81 -4.40
C PRO A 203 -13.65 -12.87 -3.66
N CYS A 204 -14.16 -13.32 -2.51
CA CYS A 204 -13.59 -14.45 -1.81
C CYS A 204 -14.17 -15.76 -2.36
N PHE A 205 -13.35 -16.80 -2.32
CA PHE A 205 -13.70 -18.13 -2.83
C PHE A 205 -13.85 -19.13 -1.68
N ASP A 206 -14.70 -20.13 -1.88
CA ASP A 206 -14.57 -21.40 -1.16
C ASP A 206 -13.43 -22.26 -1.75
N ASN A 207 -13.23 -23.45 -1.18
CA ASN A 207 -12.17 -24.36 -1.62
C ASN A 207 -12.40 -24.94 -3.02
N ASP A 208 -13.62 -24.86 -3.54
CA ASP A 208 -14.00 -25.35 -4.87
C ASP A 208 -13.96 -24.24 -5.93
N GLY A 209 -13.51 -23.03 -5.54
CA GLY A 209 -13.41 -21.88 -6.44
C GLY A 209 -14.75 -21.21 -6.71
N LYS A 210 -15.74 -21.34 -5.82
CA LYS A 210 -17.01 -20.62 -5.91
C LYS A 210 -16.98 -19.34 -5.09
N PHE A 211 -17.54 -18.25 -5.64
CA PHE A 211 -17.70 -17.00 -4.91
C PHE A 211 -18.56 -17.19 -3.66
N LEU A 212 -18.04 -16.73 -2.53
CA LEU A 212 -18.74 -16.71 -1.25
C LEU A 212 -19.78 -15.59 -1.23
N LEU A 213 -20.95 -15.86 -0.65
CA LEU A 213 -21.99 -14.86 -0.42
C LEU A 213 -21.89 -14.29 1.00
N LYS A 214 -21.89 -12.96 1.10
CA LYS A 214 -21.99 -12.24 2.39
C LYS A 214 -23.42 -12.27 2.92
N SER A 215 -24.38 -12.19 2.01
CA SER A 215 -25.82 -12.28 2.24
C SER A 215 -26.49 -12.81 0.98
N LYS A 216 -27.81 -13.03 1.00
CA LYS A 216 -28.57 -13.51 -0.16
C LYS A 216 -28.37 -12.66 -1.43
N GLY A 217 -28.14 -11.36 -1.27
CA GLY A 217 -28.02 -10.40 -2.37
C GLY A 217 -26.64 -9.74 -2.49
N SER A 218 -25.58 -10.31 -1.91
CA SER A 218 -24.25 -9.69 -1.98
C SER A 218 -23.12 -10.72 -1.89
N ILE A 219 -22.14 -10.57 -2.80
CA ILE A 219 -20.91 -11.35 -2.83
C ILE A 219 -19.97 -10.84 -1.72
N PHE A 220 -19.35 -11.77 -1.00
CA PHE A 220 -18.34 -11.47 0.00
C PHE A 220 -17.02 -11.11 -0.69
N THR A 221 -16.52 -9.90 -0.41
CA THR A 221 -15.28 -9.37 -0.98
C THR A 221 -14.28 -9.03 0.11
N ALA A 222 -13.00 -9.05 -0.25
CA ALA A 222 -11.91 -8.60 0.59
C ALA A 222 -10.94 -7.70 -0.21
N PRO A 223 -10.19 -6.81 0.46
CA PRO A 223 -9.02 -6.16 -0.11
C PRO A 223 -8.14 -7.08 -0.95
N ASP A 224 -7.69 -6.61 -2.11
CA ASP A 224 -6.80 -7.34 -3.03
C ASP A 224 -5.31 -7.33 -2.60
N GLY A 225 -5.05 -7.00 -1.33
CA GLY A 225 -3.71 -6.91 -0.76
C GLY A 225 -3.02 -5.58 -1.02
N ASN A 226 -1.84 -5.38 -0.40
CA ASN A 226 -1.07 -4.14 -0.57
C ASN A 226 -0.56 -3.94 -2.01
N GLY A 227 -0.31 -5.03 -2.75
CA GLY A 227 0.06 -4.99 -4.17
C GLY A 227 -1.02 -4.37 -5.07
N GLY A 228 -2.27 -4.33 -4.63
CA GLY A 228 -3.38 -3.66 -5.31
C GLY A 228 -3.18 -2.16 -5.52
N ILE A 229 -2.21 -1.54 -4.82
CA ILE A 229 -1.81 -0.14 -5.04
C ILE A 229 -1.53 0.17 -6.51
N LEU A 230 -0.90 -0.75 -7.26
CA LEU A 230 -0.54 -0.50 -8.66
C LEU A 230 -1.78 -0.29 -9.54
N CYS A 231 -2.84 -1.05 -9.27
CA CYS A 231 -4.12 -0.89 -9.96
C CYS A 231 -4.87 0.35 -9.45
N ALA A 232 -4.87 0.57 -8.13
CA ALA A 232 -5.61 1.64 -7.47
C ALA A 232 -5.05 3.04 -7.79
N ILE A 233 -3.73 3.17 -8.00
CA ILE A 233 -3.08 4.46 -8.33
C ILE A 233 -3.16 4.80 -9.82
N LYS A 234 -3.41 3.82 -10.70
CA LYS A 234 -3.40 4.01 -12.16
C LYS A 234 -4.28 5.20 -12.62
N PRO A 235 -5.52 5.39 -12.12
CA PRO A 235 -6.34 6.54 -12.50
C PRO A 235 -5.77 7.90 -12.04
N LEU A 236 -4.87 7.89 -11.07
CA LEU A 236 -4.25 9.08 -10.48
C LEU A 236 -2.92 9.45 -11.14
N LEU A 237 -2.37 8.62 -12.03
CA LEU A 237 -1.07 8.90 -12.65
C LEU A 237 -1.08 10.23 -13.41
N THR A 238 -2.14 10.50 -14.18
CA THR A 238 -2.26 11.76 -14.94
C THR A 238 -2.28 13.00 -14.04
N ILE A 239 -2.93 12.94 -12.86
CA ILE A 239 -2.91 14.08 -11.93
C ILE A 239 -1.53 14.25 -11.29
N LEU A 240 -0.84 13.15 -10.95
CA LEU A 240 0.52 13.19 -10.40
C LEU A 240 1.52 13.76 -11.42
N GLU A 241 1.42 13.33 -12.68
CA GLU A 241 2.22 13.86 -13.78
C GLU A 241 1.97 15.36 -13.98
N SER A 242 0.71 15.80 -13.98
CA SER A 242 0.35 17.22 -14.11
C SER A 242 0.88 18.09 -12.96
N ARG A 243 1.06 17.50 -11.77
CA ARG A 243 1.67 18.15 -10.60
C ARG A 243 3.19 18.19 -10.66
N GLY A 244 3.81 17.44 -11.57
CA GLY A 244 5.26 17.31 -11.72
C GLY A 244 5.89 16.29 -10.78
N VAL A 245 5.08 15.38 -10.20
CA VAL A 245 5.58 14.30 -9.34
C VAL A 245 6.45 13.35 -10.16
N LYS A 246 7.64 13.05 -9.64
CA LYS A 246 8.61 12.10 -10.22
C LYS A 246 8.96 10.96 -9.28
N TYR A 247 8.88 11.20 -7.96
CA TYR A 247 9.32 10.25 -6.94
C TYR A 247 8.16 9.93 -6.01
N THR A 248 7.91 8.64 -5.79
CA THR A 248 6.87 8.17 -4.86
C THR A 248 7.50 7.43 -3.69
N HIS A 249 7.10 7.78 -2.47
CA HIS A 249 7.47 7.03 -1.27
C HIS A 249 6.23 6.30 -0.75
N VAL A 250 6.17 4.99 -0.99
CA VAL A 250 5.11 4.10 -0.51
C VAL A 250 5.47 3.55 0.86
N TYR A 251 4.54 3.60 1.83
CA TYR A 251 4.75 3.08 3.18
C TYR A 251 3.45 2.61 3.83
N CYS A 252 3.56 1.74 4.85
CA CYS A 252 2.42 1.28 5.64
C CYS A 252 2.07 2.24 6.77
N VAL A 253 0.78 2.41 7.06
CA VAL A 253 0.30 3.33 8.09
C VAL A 253 0.75 2.99 9.51
N ASP A 254 1.05 1.73 9.80
CA ASP A 254 1.31 1.21 11.15
C ASP A 254 2.72 1.48 11.69
N ASN A 255 3.64 1.97 10.84
CA ASN A 255 4.96 2.36 11.29
C ASN A 255 4.95 3.76 11.92
N ILE A 256 4.81 3.83 13.25
CA ILE A 256 4.85 5.08 14.03
C ILE A 256 6.17 5.87 13.83
N LEU A 257 7.27 5.19 13.50
CA LEU A 257 8.59 5.80 13.25
C LEU A 257 8.83 6.13 11.78
N CYS A 258 7.84 5.94 10.90
CA CYS A 258 7.99 6.20 9.46
C CYS A 258 8.48 7.63 9.18
N LYS A 259 9.68 7.76 8.62
CA LYS A 259 10.15 9.03 8.05
C LYS A 259 9.42 9.27 6.72
N VAL A 260 8.21 9.80 6.80
CA VAL A 260 7.37 10.09 5.63
C VAL A 260 8.12 11.05 4.70
N ALA A 261 8.07 10.77 3.40
CA ALA A 261 8.85 11.49 2.37
C ALA A 261 10.33 11.74 2.74
N ASP A 262 11.00 10.76 3.37
CA ASP A 262 12.39 10.88 3.84
C ASP A 262 13.34 11.43 2.75
N PRO A 263 13.84 12.67 2.88
CA PRO A 263 14.72 13.28 1.88
C PRO A 263 15.99 12.47 1.68
N TYR A 264 16.46 11.79 2.72
CA TYR A 264 17.66 10.97 2.62
C TYR A 264 17.43 9.76 1.69
N PHE A 265 16.31 9.06 1.89
CA PHE A 265 15.96 7.91 1.06
C PHE A 265 15.71 8.32 -0.39
N ILE A 266 14.93 9.39 -0.60
CA ILE A 266 14.66 9.93 -1.94
C ILE A 266 15.97 10.37 -2.61
N GLY A 267 16.85 11.07 -1.88
CA GLY A 267 18.15 11.48 -2.37
C GLY A 267 19.03 10.31 -2.81
N CYS A 268 19.07 9.22 -2.04
CA CYS A 268 19.76 7.99 -2.46
C CYS A 268 19.19 7.44 -3.77
N CYS A 269 17.86 7.37 -3.90
CA CYS A 269 17.21 6.89 -5.12
C CYS A 269 17.56 7.76 -6.34
N ILE A 270 17.55 9.09 -6.16
CA ILE A 270 17.88 10.06 -7.21
C ILE A 270 19.33 9.89 -7.67
N GLN A 271 20.28 9.89 -6.73
CA GLN A 271 21.71 9.80 -7.05
C GLN A 271 22.08 8.46 -7.71
N LYS A 272 21.37 7.38 -7.37
CA LYS A 272 21.56 6.06 -7.97
C LYS A 272 20.75 5.84 -9.25
N ASN A 273 19.94 6.82 -9.67
CA ASN A 273 19.01 6.71 -10.80
C ASN A 273 18.18 5.42 -10.72
N ALA A 274 17.60 5.16 -9.54
CA ALA A 274 16.88 3.91 -9.25
C ALA A 274 15.39 4.02 -9.61
N ASP A 275 14.88 3.05 -10.38
CA ASP A 275 13.45 2.94 -10.70
C ASP A 275 12.62 2.50 -9.48
N ALA A 276 13.20 1.66 -8.62
CA ALA A 276 12.61 1.18 -7.39
C ALA A 276 13.69 1.00 -6.31
N SER A 277 13.32 1.19 -5.05
CA SER A 277 14.21 0.99 -3.91
C SER A 277 13.42 0.53 -2.71
N ALA A 278 14.02 -0.31 -1.87
CA ALA A 278 13.45 -0.77 -0.62
C ALA A 278 14.28 -0.25 0.55
N LYS A 279 13.61 0.29 1.57
CA LYS A 279 14.24 0.63 2.84
C LYS A 279 14.14 -0.57 3.76
N VAL A 280 15.29 -1.04 4.24
CA VAL A 280 15.41 -2.22 5.10
C VAL A 280 16.06 -1.86 6.43
N ILE A 281 15.90 -2.75 7.41
CA ILE A 281 16.66 -2.74 8.66
C ILE A 281 17.52 -3.99 8.72
N GLU A 282 18.60 -3.92 9.49
CA GLU A 282 19.49 -5.05 9.68
C GLU A 282 18.78 -6.20 10.43
N LYS A 283 18.85 -7.40 9.86
CA LYS A 283 18.36 -8.63 10.49
C LYS A 283 19.44 -9.18 11.42
N THR A 284 19.34 -8.87 12.71
CA THR A 284 20.35 -9.24 13.71
C THR A 284 20.22 -10.68 14.20
N VAL A 285 19.03 -11.29 14.11
CA VAL A 285 18.77 -12.65 14.59
C VAL A 285 18.33 -13.56 13.43
N PRO A 286 19.01 -14.71 13.19
CA PRO A 286 18.67 -15.65 12.10
C PRO A 286 17.19 -16.00 12.00
N ASN A 287 16.59 -16.35 13.14
CA ASN A 287 15.23 -16.89 13.23
C ASN A 287 14.15 -15.80 13.37
N GLU A 288 14.50 -14.53 13.22
CA GLU A 288 13.52 -13.45 13.21
C GLU A 288 12.56 -13.64 12.01
N ALA A 289 11.26 -13.57 12.29
CA ALA A 289 10.17 -13.81 11.33
C ALA A 289 9.93 -12.58 10.44
N VAL A 290 10.94 -12.22 9.68
CA VAL A 290 10.95 -11.11 8.73
C VAL A 290 11.43 -11.59 7.36
N GLY A 291 10.76 -11.10 6.32
CA GLY A 291 11.22 -11.29 4.95
C GLY A 291 12.57 -10.61 4.71
N ILE A 292 13.31 -11.12 3.72
CA ILE A 292 14.64 -10.61 3.35
C ILE A 292 14.61 -10.09 1.91
N VAL A 293 15.35 -9.02 1.65
CA VAL A 293 15.61 -8.57 0.28
C VAL A 293 16.87 -9.28 -0.22
N CYS A 294 16.75 -10.06 -1.28
CA CYS A 294 17.84 -10.83 -1.85
C CYS A 294 17.73 -10.90 -3.38
N LYS A 295 18.61 -11.66 -4.02
CA LYS A 295 18.46 -12.07 -5.42
C LYS A 295 18.05 -13.52 -5.49
N ASP A 296 17.16 -13.83 -6.43
CA ASP A 296 16.88 -15.21 -6.83
C ASP A 296 18.04 -15.83 -7.63
N LYS A 297 17.87 -17.09 -8.03
CA LYS A 297 18.83 -17.86 -8.84
C LYS A 297 19.13 -17.23 -10.21
N ASP A 298 18.20 -16.43 -10.73
CA ASP A 298 18.29 -15.78 -12.03
C ASP A 298 18.86 -14.35 -11.89
N GLY A 299 19.18 -13.93 -10.66
CA GLY A 299 19.80 -12.65 -10.34
C GLY A 299 18.79 -11.49 -10.17
N HIS A 300 17.49 -11.75 -10.21
CA HIS A 300 16.45 -10.75 -9.99
C HIS A 300 16.34 -10.42 -8.51
N VAL A 301 16.21 -9.13 -8.19
CA VAL A 301 15.99 -8.69 -6.81
C VAL A 301 14.55 -9.01 -6.41
N CYS A 302 14.39 -9.71 -5.29
CA CYS A 302 13.10 -10.14 -4.77
C CYS A 302 13.05 -10.02 -3.24
N VAL A 303 11.84 -10.11 -2.69
CA VAL A 303 11.60 -10.30 -1.26
C VAL A 303 11.21 -11.75 -1.06
N VAL A 304 11.88 -12.43 -0.15
CA VAL A 304 11.57 -13.81 0.24
C VAL A 304 11.02 -13.80 1.64
N GLU A 305 9.84 -14.39 1.83
CA GLU A 305 9.21 -14.48 3.14
C GLU A 305 9.92 -15.46 4.05
N TYR A 306 9.90 -15.21 5.37
CA TYR A 306 10.60 -16.05 6.35
C TYR A 306 10.12 -17.51 6.34
N SER A 307 8.86 -17.76 5.96
CA SER A 307 8.27 -19.09 5.83
C SER A 307 8.81 -19.89 4.64
N GLU A 308 9.44 -19.22 3.69
CA GLU A 308 9.97 -19.80 2.44
C GLU A 308 11.48 -20.03 2.49
N ILE A 309 12.15 -19.59 3.57
CA ILE A 309 13.60 -19.71 3.75
C ILE A 309 13.93 -21.00 4.54
N PRO A 310 14.77 -21.90 4.00
CA PRO A 310 15.26 -23.05 4.75
C PRO A 310 16.07 -22.60 5.97
N LYS A 311 15.90 -23.30 7.10
CA LYS A 311 16.61 -22.99 8.36
C LYS A 311 18.14 -22.90 8.24
N VAL A 312 18.73 -23.56 7.24
CA VAL A 312 20.18 -23.61 7.00
C VAL A 312 20.73 -22.36 6.29
N THR A 313 19.90 -21.63 5.53
CA THR A 313 20.33 -20.48 4.71
C THR A 313 20.52 -19.19 5.51
N PHE A 314 19.99 -19.12 6.74
CA PHE A 314 20.06 -17.91 7.55
C PHE A 314 21.48 -17.49 7.96
N VAL A 315 22.45 -18.42 7.97
CA VAL A 315 23.84 -18.11 8.34
C VAL A 315 24.59 -17.34 7.23
N LEU A 316 24.17 -17.47 5.97
CA LEU A 316 24.89 -16.92 4.81
C LEU A 316 24.61 -15.42 4.55
N LEU A 317 23.48 -14.91 5.06
CA LEU A 317 23.06 -13.52 4.83
C LEU A 317 23.42 -12.56 5.96
N GLN A 318 23.96 -13.06 7.09
CA GLN A 318 24.31 -12.24 8.26
C GLN A 318 25.76 -11.75 8.33
N ALA A 319 26.64 -12.19 7.44
CA ALA A 319 28.02 -11.74 7.42
C ALA A 319 28.15 -10.40 6.65
N VAL A 320 27.70 -9.28 7.23
CA VAL A 320 28.17 -7.87 7.07
C VAL A 320 27.06 -6.93 7.53
#